data_AF-A0A660ZEN8-F1
#
_entry.id   AF-A0A660ZEN8-F1
#
_cell.length_a   1.000
_cell.length_b   1.000
_cell.length_c   1.000
_cell.angle_alpha   90.00
_cell.angle_beta   90.00
_cell.angle_gamma   90.00
#
_symmetry.space_group_name_H-M   'P 1'
#
loop_
_entity.id
_entity.type
_entity.pdbx_description
1 polymer ?
#
loop_
_entity_poly.entity_id
_entity_poly.type
_entity_poly.pdbx_seq_one_letter_code
_entity_poly.pdbx_strand_id
1 'polypeptide(L)'
;VLASGNPDKVREIKKILKDIEVLPLSSFVNKFEIEESGLTFRANAYIKVEKAFELTGLPSLADDTGLVVHGLHGMPGVFSSRFAGENAGYEANRRKLLEALRGMPLSARRAYFICVVAFMEKPGEVRFFEGKVEGFITKEPRGDGGFGYDPIFLYPPLGRTFAELSLREKNRVSHRYRALSRFREYLNESGLSR
;
A
#
# COMPACT_ATOMS: atom_id res chain seq x y z
N VAL A 1 -14.10 -4.80 -8.44
CA VAL A 1 -12.92 -5.62 -8.77
C VAL A 1 -11.66 -5.00 -8.19
N LEU A 2 -10.80 -5.77 -7.53
CA LEU A 2 -9.54 -5.29 -6.94
C LEU A 2 -8.35 -5.62 -7.84
N ALA A 3 -7.70 -4.57 -8.35
CA ALA A 3 -6.51 -4.62 -9.20
C ALA A 3 -5.22 -4.69 -8.37
N SER A 4 -5.00 -5.80 -7.68
CA SER A 4 -3.76 -6.06 -6.93
C SER A 4 -3.29 -7.48 -7.15
N GLY A 5 -2.04 -7.63 -7.62
CA GLY A 5 -1.34 -8.92 -7.67
C GLY A 5 -0.71 -9.34 -6.33
N ASN A 6 -0.67 -8.45 -5.33
CA ASN A 6 -0.06 -8.76 -4.04
C ASN A 6 -1.10 -9.41 -3.09
N PRO A 7 -0.91 -10.69 -2.68
CA PRO A 7 -1.88 -11.42 -1.85
C PRO A 7 -2.00 -10.87 -0.42
N ASP A 8 -0.92 -10.29 0.13
CA ASP A 8 -0.93 -9.68 1.46
C ASP A 8 -1.79 -8.41 1.47
N LYS A 9 -1.66 -7.57 0.42
CA LYS A 9 -2.53 -6.41 0.23
C LYS A 9 -3.99 -6.82 0.09
N VAL A 10 -4.28 -7.83 -0.72
CA VAL A 10 -5.66 -8.35 -0.89
C VAL A 10 -6.24 -8.78 0.45
N ARG A 11 -5.47 -9.49 1.27
CA ARG A 11 -5.89 -9.91 2.62
C ARG A 11 -6.23 -8.72 3.52
N GLU A 12 -5.37 -7.69 3.54
CA GLU A 12 -5.64 -6.47 4.31
C GLU A 12 -6.88 -5.73 3.81
N ILE A 13 -7.00 -5.52 2.49
CA ILE A 13 -8.11 -4.79 1.87
C ILE A 13 -9.43 -5.50 2.15
N LYS A 14 -9.52 -6.81 1.94
CA LYS A 14 -10.72 -7.60 2.26
C LYS A 14 -11.11 -7.50 3.72
N LYS A 15 -10.14 -7.43 4.64
CA LYS A 15 -10.42 -7.30 6.07
C LYS A 15 -10.94 -5.90 6.43
N ILE A 16 -10.41 -4.86 5.78
CA ILE A 16 -10.82 -3.46 6.01
C ILE A 16 -12.19 -3.19 5.40
N LEU A 17 -12.43 -3.69 4.18
CA LEU A 17 -13.68 -3.56 3.43
C LEU A 17 -14.61 -4.78 3.62
N LYS A 18 -14.62 -5.38 4.81
CA LYS A 18 -15.36 -6.64 5.09
C LYS A 18 -16.85 -6.61 4.76
N ASP A 19 -17.46 -5.42 4.72
CA ASP A 19 -18.89 -5.20 4.47
C ASP A 19 -19.16 -4.89 2.98
N ILE A 20 -18.13 -4.92 2.13
CA ILE A 20 -18.21 -4.71 0.68
C ILE A 20 -17.63 -5.95 0.00
N GLU A 21 -18.31 -6.49 -1.00
CA GLU A 21 -17.78 -7.61 -1.77
C GLU A 21 -16.59 -7.15 -2.63
N VAL A 22 -15.40 -7.66 -2.30
CA VAL A 22 -14.17 -7.35 -3.03
C VAL A 22 -13.62 -8.62 -3.68
N LEU A 23 -13.77 -8.70 -5.00
CA LEU A 23 -13.24 -9.79 -5.82
C LEU A 23 -11.91 -9.37 -6.47
N PRO A 24 -10.84 -10.17 -6.35
CA PRO A 24 -9.56 -9.86 -7.01
C PRO A 24 -9.72 -9.95 -8.54
N LEU A 25 -8.95 -9.17 -9.29
CA LEU A 25 -8.98 -9.19 -10.76
C LEU A 25 -8.68 -10.59 -11.33
N SER A 26 -7.88 -11.39 -10.62
CA SER A 26 -7.58 -12.78 -10.98
C SER A 26 -8.80 -13.71 -10.99
N SER A 27 -9.93 -13.31 -10.39
CA SER A 27 -11.19 -14.04 -10.47
C SER A 27 -11.92 -13.85 -11.81
N PHE A 28 -11.52 -12.84 -12.61
CA PHE A 28 -12.12 -12.52 -13.90
C PHE A 28 -11.17 -12.79 -15.07
N VAL A 29 -9.86 -12.68 -14.84
CA VAL A 29 -8.83 -12.83 -15.86
C VAL A 29 -7.73 -13.75 -15.37
N ASN A 30 -7.48 -14.84 -16.10
CA ASN A 30 -6.51 -15.89 -15.72
C ASN A 30 -5.07 -15.39 -15.62
N LYS A 31 -4.66 -14.49 -16.51
CA LYS A 31 -3.35 -13.82 -16.50
C LYS A 31 -3.50 -12.40 -16.98
N PHE A 32 -3.02 -11.47 -16.17
CA PHE A 32 -2.88 -10.07 -16.53
C PHE A 32 -1.54 -9.58 -15.98
N GLU A 33 -0.87 -8.71 -16.72
CA GLU A 33 0.28 -7.97 -16.24
C GLU A 33 -0.07 -6.49 -16.41
N ILE A 34 0.07 -5.73 -15.33
CA ILE A 34 -0.14 -4.28 -15.35
C ILE A 34 1.22 -3.65 -15.11
N GLU A 35 1.76 -3.05 -16.15
CA GLU A 35 3.03 -2.34 -16.09
C GLU A 35 2.84 -1.05 -15.27
N GLU A 36 3.50 -0.97 -14.11
CA GLU A 36 3.49 0.21 -13.23
C GLU A 36 4.57 1.21 -13.66
N SER A 37 4.34 1.87 -14.80
CA SER A 37 5.26 2.86 -15.42
C SER A 37 5.13 4.27 -14.83
N GLY A 38 4.21 4.48 -13.88
CA GLY A 38 3.96 5.76 -13.25
C GLY A 38 5.08 6.21 -12.32
N LEU A 39 5.39 7.51 -12.37
CA LEU A 39 6.39 8.14 -11.49
C LEU A 39 5.84 8.55 -10.12
N THR A 40 4.54 8.33 -9.88
CA THR A 40 3.87 8.65 -8.61
C THR A 40 2.93 7.52 -8.20
N PHE A 41 2.65 7.42 -6.90
CA PHE A 41 1.66 6.45 -6.39
C PHE A 41 0.28 6.63 -7.03
N ARG A 42 -0.11 7.89 -7.28
CA ARG A 42 -1.38 8.21 -7.96
C ARG A 42 -1.40 7.69 -9.39
N ALA A 43 -0.31 7.87 -10.15
CA ALA A 43 -0.21 7.39 -11.52
C ALA A 43 -0.27 5.86 -11.60
N ASN A 44 0.45 5.14 -10.72
CA ASN A 44 0.39 3.68 -10.68
C ASN A 44 -1.00 3.16 -10.25
N ALA A 45 -1.63 3.80 -9.26
CA ALA A 45 -2.99 3.45 -8.86
C ALA A 45 -3.98 3.67 -10.01
N TYR A 46 -3.83 4.76 -10.78
CA TYR A 46 -4.64 5.02 -11.98
C TYR A 46 -4.47 3.93 -13.04
N ILE A 47 -3.24 3.63 -13.45
CA ILE A 47 -2.95 2.60 -14.46
C ILE A 47 -3.59 1.26 -14.08
N LYS A 48 -3.49 0.88 -12.81
CA LYS A 48 -4.09 -0.36 -12.29
C LYS A 48 -5.62 -0.34 -12.31
N VAL A 49 -6.25 0.75 -11.88
CA VAL A 49 -7.72 0.80 -11.81
C VAL A 49 -8.35 0.89 -13.19
N GLU A 50 -7.76 1.67 -14.09
CA GLU A 50 -8.18 1.79 -15.48
C GLU A 50 -8.09 0.44 -16.17
N LYS A 51 -6.95 -0.26 -16.03
CA LYS A 51 -6.80 -1.56 -16.67
C LYS A 51 -7.77 -2.61 -16.17
N ALA A 52 -8.05 -2.63 -14.87
CA ALA A 52 -9.04 -3.54 -14.31
C ALA A 52 -10.46 -3.22 -14.79
N PHE A 53 -10.79 -1.94 -14.91
CA PHE A 53 -12.07 -1.50 -15.46
C PHE A 53 -12.22 -1.91 -16.92
N GLU A 54 -11.21 -1.66 -17.76
CA GLU A 54 -11.19 -2.08 -19.18
C GLU A 54 -11.43 -3.59 -19.36
N LEU A 55 -10.76 -4.40 -18.53
CA LEU A 55 -10.81 -5.86 -18.65
C LEU A 55 -12.13 -6.47 -18.17
N THR A 56 -12.86 -5.79 -17.30
CA THR A 56 -14.03 -6.38 -16.62
C THR A 56 -15.34 -5.64 -16.88
N GLY A 57 -15.29 -4.36 -17.25
CA GLY A 57 -16.46 -3.48 -17.31
C GLY A 57 -17.12 -3.20 -15.95
N LEU A 58 -16.46 -3.59 -14.84
CA LEU A 58 -17.02 -3.51 -13.48
C LEU A 58 -16.34 -2.41 -12.66
N PRO A 59 -17.05 -1.82 -11.67
CA PRO A 59 -16.45 -0.91 -10.72
C PRO A 59 -15.17 -1.48 -10.11
N SER A 60 -14.08 -0.74 -10.25
CA SER A 60 -12.73 -1.22 -9.99
C SER A 60 -12.03 -0.38 -8.94
N LEU A 61 -11.20 -1.04 -8.14
CA LEU A 61 -10.40 -0.46 -7.07
C LEU A 61 -8.95 -0.91 -7.26
N ALA A 62 -8.00 0.01 -7.14
CA ALA A 62 -6.58 -0.30 -7.11
C ALA A 62 -5.91 0.43 -5.95
N ASP A 63 -4.86 -0.15 -5.38
CA ASP A 63 -3.98 0.57 -4.46
C ASP A 63 -2.55 0.62 -5.00
N ASP A 64 -1.90 1.77 -4.82
CA ASP A 64 -0.45 1.85 -4.87
C ASP A 64 0.11 2.32 -3.53
N THR A 65 1.19 1.71 -3.10
CA THR A 65 1.69 1.86 -1.73
C THR A 65 3.19 1.79 -1.70
N GLY A 66 3.81 2.64 -0.91
CA GLY A 66 5.24 2.59 -0.67
C GLY A 66 5.66 3.22 0.64
N LEU A 67 6.93 3.00 0.93
CA LEU A 67 7.67 3.60 2.03
C LEU A 67 8.48 4.77 1.48
N VAL A 68 8.40 5.91 2.14
CA VAL A 68 9.17 7.11 1.81
C VAL A 68 10.07 7.42 3.00
N VAL A 69 11.38 7.46 2.79
CA VAL A 69 12.37 7.72 3.84
C VAL A 69 13.05 9.07 3.62
N HIS A 70 12.98 9.95 4.61
CA HIS A 70 13.48 11.31 4.50
C HIS A 70 14.99 11.36 4.25
N GLY A 71 15.76 10.54 4.97
CA GLY A 71 17.22 10.45 4.80
C GLY A 71 17.68 9.91 3.46
N LEU A 72 16.78 9.29 2.68
CA LEU A 72 17.05 8.75 1.35
C LEU A 72 16.33 9.56 0.26
N HIS A 73 16.05 10.83 0.51
CA HIS A 73 15.40 11.74 -0.44
C HIS A 73 14.08 11.20 -1.00
N GLY A 74 13.34 10.46 -0.16
CA GLY A 74 12.05 9.89 -0.51
C GLY A 74 12.10 8.47 -1.07
N MET A 75 13.28 7.90 -1.30
CA MET A 75 13.41 6.48 -1.64
C MET A 75 13.04 5.59 -0.44
N PRO A 76 12.52 4.37 -0.66
CA PRO A 76 12.28 3.70 -1.95
C PRO A 76 11.16 4.30 -2.82
N GLY A 77 10.17 4.97 -2.22
CA GLY A 77 9.07 5.60 -2.95
C GLY A 77 8.26 4.59 -3.76
N VAL A 78 7.95 4.91 -5.02
CA VAL A 78 7.22 4.02 -5.96
C VAL A 78 7.96 2.71 -6.25
N PHE A 79 9.26 2.64 -5.97
CA PHE A 79 10.08 1.42 -6.14
C PHE A 79 10.07 0.51 -4.91
N SER A 80 9.19 0.74 -3.92
CA SER A 80 9.15 0.02 -2.66
C SER A 80 9.08 -1.52 -2.80
N SER A 81 8.34 -2.04 -3.79
CA SER A 81 8.27 -3.49 -4.02
C SER A 81 9.55 -4.08 -4.60
N ARG A 82 10.35 -3.27 -5.29
CA ARG A 82 11.51 -3.67 -6.09
C ARG A 82 12.78 -2.89 -5.73
N PHE A 83 12.87 -2.42 -4.49
CA PHE A 83 13.94 -1.51 -4.07
C PHE A 83 15.32 -2.15 -4.23
N ALA A 84 15.44 -3.46 -3.99
CA ALA A 84 16.64 -4.25 -4.19
C ALA A 84 16.70 -4.96 -5.57
N GLY A 85 15.80 -4.64 -6.50
CA GLY A 85 15.69 -5.22 -7.84
C GLY A 85 14.31 -5.81 -8.12
N GLU A 86 14.00 -6.08 -9.39
CA GLU A 86 12.67 -6.55 -9.86
C GLU A 86 12.18 -7.83 -9.17
N ASN A 87 13.09 -8.75 -8.85
CA ASN A 87 12.77 -10.03 -8.21
C ASN A 87 13.15 -10.08 -6.72
N ALA A 88 13.34 -8.92 -6.09
CA ALA A 88 13.74 -8.85 -4.70
C ALA A 88 12.58 -9.20 -3.76
N GLY A 89 12.79 -10.20 -2.90
CA GLY A 89 11.89 -10.47 -1.78
C GLY A 89 11.92 -9.36 -0.72
N TYR A 90 10.92 -9.36 0.16
CA TYR A 90 10.80 -8.36 1.22
C TYR A 90 12.06 -8.22 2.09
N GLU A 91 12.74 -9.33 2.39
CA GLU A 91 13.98 -9.31 3.18
C GLU A 91 15.12 -8.57 2.47
N ALA A 92 15.31 -8.80 1.17
CA ALA A 92 16.34 -8.10 0.40
C ALA A 92 16.06 -6.59 0.36
N ASN A 93 14.79 -6.19 0.20
CA ASN A 93 14.36 -4.79 0.23
C ASN A 93 14.64 -4.14 1.60
N ARG A 94 14.32 -4.82 2.71
CA ARG A 94 14.61 -4.34 4.07
C ARG A 94 16.11 -4.20 4.30
N ARG A 95 16.90 -5.23 3.96
CA ARG A 95 18.35 -5.22 4.14
C ARG A 95 19.01 -4.07 3.39
N LYS A 96 18.64 -3.85 2.12
CA LYS A 96 19.15 -2.72 1.32
C LYS A 96 18.80 -1.38 1.97
N LEU A 97 17.58 -1.24 2.52
CA LEU A 97 17.16 0.00 3.19
C LEU A 97 17.96 0.25 4.47
N LEU A 98 18.11 -0.77 5.32
CA LEU A 98 18.88 -0.67 6.55
C LEU A 98 20.35 -0.34 6.29
N GLU A 99 20.93 -0.93 5.24
CA GLU A 99 22.29 -0.63 4.80
C GLU A 99 22.44 0.83 4.35
N ALA A 100 21.51 1.32 3.53
CA ALA A 100 21.52 2.71 3.06
C ALA A 100 21.41 3.74 4.19
N LEU A 101 20.83 3.35 5.34
CA LEU A 101 20.68 4.18 6.54
C LEU A 101 21.76 3.92 7.59
N ARG A 102 22.75 3.07 7.31
CA ARG A 102 23.84 2.76 8.24
C ARG A 102 24.73 4.00 8.41
N GLY A 103 25.09 4.32 9.66
CA GLY A 103 25.92 5.48 9.99
C GLY A 103 25.21 6.85 9.89
N MET A 104 24.00 6.92 9.32
CA MET A 104 23.22 8.15 9.26
C MET A 104 22.63 8.54 10.62
N PRO A 105 22.41 9.85 10.89
CA PRO A 105 21.80 10.32 12.12
C PRO A 105 20.35 9.82 12.28
N LEU A 106 19.83 9.76 13.51
CA LEU A 106 18.46 9.31 13.78
C LEU A 106 17.39 10.12 13.05
N SER A 107 17.65 11.41 12.77
CA SER A 107 16.75 12.28 12.00
C SER A 107 16.55 11.81 10.56
N ALA A 108 17.54 11.14 9.96
CA ALA A 108 17.47 10.58 8.61
C ALA A 108 16.49 9.39 8.52
N ARG A 109 16.19 8.76 9.67
CA ARG A 109 15.32 7.58 9.75
C ARG A 109 13.84 7.91 9.81
N ARG A 110 13.46 9.20 9.83
CA ARG A 110 12.06 9.59 9.64
C ARG A 110 11.55 9.02 8.33
N ALA A 111 10.38 8.41 8.38
CA ALA A 111 9.77 7.78 7.22
C ALA A 111 8.25 7.82 7.36
N TYR A 112 7.57 7.61 6.24
CA TYR A 112 6.15 7.37 6.26
C TYR A 112 5.77 6.31 5.26
N PHE A 113 4.73 5.57 5.57
CA PHE A 113 4.00 4.82 4.56
C PHE A 113 2.91 5.69 3.96
N ILE A 114 2.69 5.53 2.67
CA ILE A 114 1.60 6.15 1.90
C ILE A 114 0.86 5.08 1.10
N CYS A 115 -0.46 5.19 1.06
CA CYS A 115 -1.35 4.42 0.21
C CYS A 115 -2.16 5.41 -0.63
N VAL A 116 -2.19 5.25 -1.94
CA VAL A 116 -3.15 5.90 -2.81
C VAL A 116 -4.07 4.83 -3.37
N VAL A 117 -5.35 4.94 -3.04
CA VAL A 117 -6.42 4.09 -3.57
C VAL A 117 -7.09 4.83 -4.70
N ALA A 118 -7.20 4.21 -5.86
CA ALA A 118 -7.96 4.70 -7.00
C ALA A 118 -9.23 3.86 -7.17
N PHE A 119 -10.36 4.52 -7.38
CA PHE A 119 -11.66 3.91 -7.62
C PHE A 119 -12.23 4.44 -8.93
N MET A 120 -12.71 3.54 -9.78
CA MET A 120 -13.30 3.84 -11.07
C MET A 120 -14.61 3.10 -11.22
N GLU A 121 -15.69 3.85 -11.36
CA GLU A 121 -17.05 3.30 -11.55
C GLU A 121 -17.52 3.44 -13.00
N LYS A 122 -17.09 4.51 -13.67
CA LYS A 122 -17.43 4.82 -15.06
C LYS A 122 -16.16 5.12 -15.85
N PRO A 123 -16.18 4.90 -17.18
CA PRO A 123 -15.09 5.32 -18.06
C PRO A 123 -14.67 6.77 -17.81
N GLY A 124 -13.37 7.03 -17.66
CA GLY A 124 -12.82 8.37 -17.43
C GLY A 124 -13.04 8.99 -16.05
N GLU A 125 -13.90 8.43 -15.19
CA GLU A 125 -14.19 8.97 -13.85
C GLU A 125 -13.43 8.22 -12.75
N VAL A 126 -12.25 8.73 -12.39
CA VAL A 126 -11.42 8.14 -11.32
C VAL A 126 -11.38 9.04 -10.09
N ARG A 127 -11.69 8.45 -8.93
CA ARG A 127 -11.55 9.08 -7.62
C ARG A 127 -10.35 8.50 -6.89
N PHE A 128 -9.67 9.34 -6.12
CA PHE A 128 -8.47 8.96 -5.41
C PHE A 128 -8.60 9.25 -3.92
N PHE A 129 -8.14 8.31 -3.10
CA PHE A 129 -8.15 8.39 -1.65
C PHE A 129 -6.76 8.10 -1.14
N GLU A 130 -6.16 9.06 -0.47
CA GLU A 130 -4.82 8.90 0.09
C GLU A 130 -4.89 8.56 1.57
N GLY A 131 -3.94 7.78 2.07
CA GLY A 131 -3.70 7.60 3.49
C GLY A 131 -2.20 7.57 3.76
N LYS A 132 -1.78 8.29 4.81
CA LYS A 132 -0.39 8.40 5.23
C LYS A 132 -0.25 8.05 6.70
N VAL A 133 0.84 7.39 7.08
CA VAL A 133 1.20 7.16 8.49
C VAL A 133 2.69 7.42 8.69
N GLU A 134 2.99 8.35 9.60
CA GLU A 134 4.35 8.76 9.97
C GLU A 134 4.99 7.75 10.94
N GLY A 135 6.31 7.60 10.83
CA GLY A 135 7.08 6.71 11.68
C GLY A 135 8.58 6.87 11.48
N PHE A 136 9.32 5.84 11.91
CA PHE A 136 10.78 5.80 11.82
C PHE A 136 11.26 4.43 11.39
N ILE A 137 12.41 4.38 10.71
CA ILE A 137 13.09 3.13 10.37
C ILE A 137 13.98 2.68 11.53
N THR A 138 13.69 1.52 12.09
CA THR A 138 14.50 0.90 13.15
C THR A 138 15.89 0.51 12.63
N LYS A 139 16.85 0.27 13.54
CA LYS A 139 18.19 -0.22 13.17
C LYS A 139 18.17 -1.69 12.76
N GLU A 140 17.26 -2.46 13.35
CA GLU A 140 17.11 -3.90 13.18
C GLU A 140 15.61 -4.25 13.11
N PRO A 141 15.24 -5.32 12.39
CA PRO A 141 13.85 -5.76 12.32
C PRO A 141 13.35 -6.24 13.69
N ARG A 142 12.08 -5.96 13.99
CA ARG A 142 11.37 -6.47 15.18
C ARG A 142 9.98 -6.93 14.78
N GLY A 143 9.51 -8.02 15.40
CA GLY A 143 8.22 -8.64 15.08
C GLY A 143 8.26 -9.54 13.85
N ASP A 144 7.27 -10.42 13.75
CA ASP A 144 7.13 -11.47 12.73
C ASP A 144 5.84 -11.33 11.89
N GLY A 145 4.95 -10.41 12.27
CA GLY A 145 3.73 -10.12 11.54
C GLY A 145 3.92 -9.21 10.32
N GLY A 146 2.82 -9.01 9.59
CA GLY A 146 2.79 -8.09 8.46
C GLY A 146 3.64 -8.54 7.27
N PHE A 147 4.08 -7.60 6.45
CA PHE A 147 4.88 -7.86 5.24
C PHE A 147 5.71 -6.64 4.81
N GLY A 148 6.53 -6.80 3.78
CA GLY A 148 7.31 -5.69 3.22
C GLY A 148 8.25 -5.06 4.26
N TYR A 149 8.06 -3.77 4.55
CA TYR A 149 8.89 -3.02 5.50
C TYR A 149 8.32 -2.98 6.93
N ASP A 150 7.20 -3.67 7.21
CA ASP A 150 6.57 -3.66 8.53
C ASP A 150 7.52 -4.00 9.69
N PRO A 151 8.48 -4.96 9.56
CA PRO A 151 9.42 -5.28 10.64
C PRO A 151 10.37 -4.15 11.01
N ILE A 152 10.57 -3.17 10.14
CA ILE A 152 11.50 -2.06 10.38
C ILE A 152 10.82 -0.70 10.47
N PHE A 153 9.49 -0.65 10.33
CA PHE A 153 8.72 0.58 10.44
C PHE A 153 8.14 0.73 11.84
N LEU A 154 8.82 1.52 12.68
CA LEU A 154 8.36 1.89 14.02
C LEU A 154 7.23 2.92 13.93
N TYR A 155 6.12 2.64 14.62
CA TYR A 155 5.04 3.58 14.83
C TYR A 155 5.13 4.22 16.22
N PRO A 156 5.58 5.50 16.32
CA PRO A 156 5.89 6.13 17.61
C PRO A 156 4.76 6.10 18.64
N PRO A 157 3.47 6.32 18.26
CA PRO A 157 2.38 6.31 19.23
C PRO A 157 2.22 4.98 20.00
N LEU A 158 2.75 3.87 19.49
CA LEU A 158 2.69 2.56 20.16
C LEU A 158 4.07 2.00 20.55
N GLY A 159 5.17 2.68 20.20
CA GLY A 159 6.54 2.17 20.45
C GLY A 159 6.88 0.83 19.77
N ARG A 160 6.02 0.36 18.87
CA ARG A 160 6.07 -0.95 18.21
C ARG A 160 6.23 -0.79 16.70
N THR A 161 6.93 -1.71 16.06
CA THR A 161 6.94 -1.82 14.60
C THR A 161 5.59 -2.32 14.12
N PHE A 162 5.27 -2.12 12.85
CA PHE A 162 4.05 -2.68 12.29
C PHE A 162 4.01 -4.21 12.31
N ALA A 163 5.17 -4.88 12.24
CA ALA A 163 5.23 -6.34 12.37
C ALA A 163 5.01 -6.83 13.81
N GLU A 164 5.23 -5.96 14.80
CA GLU A 164 4.89 -6.26 16.20
C GLU A 164 3.38 -6.13 16.46
N LEU A 165 2.60 -5.47 15.59
CA LEU A 165 1.16 -5.28 15.74
C LEU A 165 0.36 -6.48 15.18
N SER A 166 -0.73 -6.84 15.85
CA SER A 166 -1.72 -7.72 15.23
C SER A 166 -2.36 -7.05 14.01
N LEU A 167 -2.87 -7.84 13.07
CA LEU A 167 -3.58 -7.32 11.90
C LEU A 167 -4.72 -6.36 12.29
N ARG A 168 -5.43 -6.64 13.39
CA ARG A 168 -6.52 -5.80 13.90
C ARG A 168 -6.01 -4.45 14.42
N GLU A 169 -4.89 -4.43 15.13
CA GLU A 169 -4.27 -3.18 15.62
C GLU A 169 -3.75 -2.35 14.43
N LYS A 170 -3.03 -2.99 13.49
CA LYS A 170 -2.50 -2.33 12.30
C LYS A 170 -3.62 -1.71 11.45
N ASN A 171 -4.73 -2.44 11.27
CA ASN A 171 -5.92 -1.98 10.55
C ASN A 171 -6.74 -0.89 11.28
N ARG A 172 -6.17 -0.21 12.27
CA ARG A 172 -6.75 1.02 12.85
C ARG A 172 -5.93 2.26 12.55
N VAL A 173 -4.66 2.08 12.20
CA VAL A 173 -3.68 3.18 12.13
C VAL A 173 -2.96 3.25 10.79
N SER A 174 -2.91 2.16 10.02
CA SER A 174 -2.12 2.07 8.79
C SER A 174 -2.56 3.06 7.72
N HIS A 175 -1.61 3.45 6.87
CA HIS A 175 -1.84 4.21 5.64
C HIS A 175 -2.97 3.62 4.79
N ARG A 176 -2.99 2.30 4.59
CA ARG A 176 -4.04 1.61 3.84
C ARG A 176 -5.40 1.70 4.51
N TYR A 177 -5.49 1.52 5.83
CA TYR A 177 -6.74 1.70 6.56
C TYR A 177 -7.29 3.12 6.42
N ARG A 178 -6.42 4.13 6.51
CA ARG A 178 -6.81 5.55 6.35
C ARG A 178 -7.33 5.83 4.94
N ALA A 179 -6.66 5.33 3.90
CA ALA A 179 -7.11 5.48 2.51
C ALA A 179 -8.45 4.80 2.25
N LEU A 180 -8.60 3.55 2.70
CA LEU A 180 -9.84 2.78 2.52
C LEU A 180 -11.00 3.28 3.38
N SER A 181 -10.73 3.88 4.54
CA SER A 181 -11.76 4.51 5.36
C SER A 181 -12.38 5.70 4.62
N ARG A 182 -11.57 6.54 3.98
CA ARG A 182 -12.03 7.64 3.13
C ARG A 182 -12.79 7.16 1.91
N PHE A 183 -12.33 6.08 1.28
CA PHE A 183 -13.08 5.44 0.20
C PHE A 183 -14.47 4.96 0.67
N ARG A 184 -14.54 4.34 1.84
CA ARG A 184 -15.81 3.88 2.43
C ARG A 184 -16.75 5.04 2.77
N GLU A 185 -16.21 6.13 3.32
CA GLU A 185 -16.98 7.37 3.56
C GLU A 185 -17.62 7.86 2.26
N TYR A 186 -16.83 7.94 1.17
CA TYR A 186 -17.33 8.29 -0.15
C TYR A 186 -18.45 7.36 -0.65
N LEU A 187 -18.29 6.03 -0.51
CA LEU A 187 -19.33 5.08 -0.95
C LEU A 187 -20.65 5.26 -0.20
N ASN A 188 -20.58 5.51 1.11
CA ASN A 188 -21.75 5.75 1.95
C ASN A 188 -22.48 7.04 1.54
N GLU A 189 -21.73 8.12 1.28
CA GLU A 189 -22.28 9.40 0.84
C GLU A 189 -22.86 9.34 -0.58
N SER A 190 -22.26 8.53 -1.46
CA SER A 190 -22.67 8.41 -2.87
C SER A 190 -23.85 7.46 -3.07
N GLY A 191 -24.30 6.76 -2.03
CA GLY A 191 -25.37 5.75 -2.12
C GLY A 191 -24.95 4.46 -2.83
N LEU A 192 -23.65 4.30 -3.14
CA LEU A 192 -23.07 3.13 -3.80
C LEU A 192 -22.80 1.95 -2.85
N SER A 193 -23.03 2.14 -1.55
CA SER A 193 -22.88 1.12 -0.52
C SER A 193 -24.10 0.18 -0.40
N ARG A 194 -25.04 0.20 -1.36
CA ARG A 194 -26.28 -0.59 -1.34
C ARG A 194 -26.27 -1.63 -2.45
#